data_AF-A0A1V9FEB0-F1
#
_entry.id   AF-A0A1V9FEB0-F1
#
_cell.length_a   1.000
_cell.length_b   1.000
_cell.length_c   1.000
_cell.angle_alpha   90.00
_cell.angle_beta   90.00
_cell.angle_gamma   90.00
#
_symmetry.space_group_name_H-M   'P 1'
#
loop_
_entity.id
_entity.type
_entity.pdbx_description
1 polymer ?
#
loop_
_entity_poly.entity_id
_entity_poly.type
_entity_poly.pdbx_seq_one_letter_code
_entity_poly.pdbx_strand_id
1 'polypeptide(L)'
;METHTPIKRSKAFVQFSREHHFGLLQAWQIRHDLAIEVPAELISRYVLDFFEKDLRGHFKKEEKYLFGKLPVGDPLREQAEKEHQQLYALTIL
;
A
#
# COMPACT_ATOMS: atom_id res chain seq x y z
N MET A 1 8.52 -9.47 -27.98
CA MET A 1 7.75 -9.18 -26.75
C MET A 1 7.09 -10.48 -26.36
N GLU A 2 7.44 -11.06 -25.21
CA GLU A 2 6.76 -12.27 -24.76
C GLU A 2 5.29 -11.94 -24.52
N THR A 3 4.40 -12.69 -25.17
CA THR A 3 2.96 -12.55 -24.99
C THR A 3 2.58 -13.23 -23.67
N HIS A 4 2.62 -12.47 -22.58
CA HIS A 4 2.08 -12.95 -21.31
C HIS A 4 0.56 -13.01 -21.43
N THR A 5 0.02 -14.23 -21.50
CA THR A 5 -1.41 -14.45 -21.35
C THR A 5 -1.85 -13.86 -20.00
N PRO A 6 -2.88 -12.99 -19.96
CA PRO A 6 -3.34 -12.42 -18.71
C PRO A 6 -3.67 -13.52 -17.69
N ILE A 7 -2.94 -13.52 -16.57
CA ILE A 7 -3.19 -14.47 -15.50
C ILE A 7 -4.45 -14.04 -14.76
N LYS A 8 -5.48 -14.89 -14.77
CA LYS A 8 -6.71 -14.63 -14.02
C LYS A 8 -6.37 -14.57 -12.53
N ARG A 9 -6.62 -13.41 -11.88
CA ARG A 9 -6.36 -13.25 -10.44
C ARG A 9 -7.17 -14.27 -9.64
N SER A 10 -6.52 -14.92 -8.69
CA SER A 10 -7.23 -15.76 -7.73
C SER A 10 -8.19 -14.91 -6.91
N LYS A 11 -9.31 -15.49 -6.46
CA LYS A 11 -10.28 -14.77 -5.60
C LYS A 11 -9.62 -14.24 -4.32
N ALA A 12 -8.60 -14.93 -3.81
CA ALA A 12 -7.86 -14.50 -2.62
C ALA A 12 -7.07 -13.19 -2.86
N PHE A 13 -6.53 -12.98 -4.07
CA PHE A 13 -5.80 -11.75 -4.41
C PHE A 13 -6.69 -10.56 -4.80
N VAL A 14 -7.97 -10.80 -5.12
CA VAL A 14 -8.91 -9.73 -5.49
C VAL A 14 -9.06 -8.71 -4.35
N GLN A 15 -9.09 -9.16 -3.10
CA GLN A 15 -9.20 -8.26 -1.95
C GLN A 15 -7.96 -7.36 -1.81
N PHE A 16 -6.75 -7.91 -1.90
CA PHE A 16 -5.51 -7.13 -1.87
C PHE A 16 -5.45 -6.10 -3.00
N SER A 17 -5.88 -6.49 -4.21
CA SER A 17 -5.94 -5.55 -5.33
C SER A 17 -6.92 -4.38 -5.10
N ARG A 18 -8.02 -4.61 -4.39
CA ARG A 18 -8.97 -3.55 -4.03
C ARG A 18 -8.36 -2.62 -2.98
N GLU A 19 -7.69 -3.19 -1.97
CA GLU A 19 -6.98 -2.42 -0.94
C GLU A 19 -5.88 -1.54 -1.58
N HIS A 20 -5.11 -2.06 -2.55
CA HIS A 20 -4.16 -1.25 -3.34
C HIS A 20 -4.83 -0.11 -4.10
N HIS A 21 -6.01 -0.34 -4.68
CA HIS A 21 -6.76 0.72 -5.37
C HIS A 21 -7.12 1.87 -4.41
N PHE A 22 -7.54 1.57 -3.19
CA PHE A 22 -7.79 2.61 -2.18
C PHE A 22 -6.52 3.35 -1.76
N GLY A 23 -5.38 2.67 -1.65
CA GLY A 23 -4.08 3.32 -1.44
C GLY A 23 -3.71 4.32 -2.55
N LEU A 24 -3.98 3.96 -3.81
CA LEU A 24 -3.77 4.85 -4.96
C LEU A 24 -4.72 6.07 -4.93
N LEU A 25 -5.99 5.86 -4.57
CA LEU A 25 -6.95 6.94 -4.39
C LEU A 25 -6.52 7.89 -3.27
N GLN A 26 -6.00 7.36 -2.17
CA GLN A 26 -5.49 8.19 -1.08
C GLN A 26 -4.32 9.06 -1.54
N ALA A 27 -3.36 8.48 -2.27
CA ALA A 27 -2.24 9.23 -2.84
C ALA A 27 -2.70 10.30 -3.85
N TRP A 28 -3.72 10.01 -4.64
CA TRP A 28 -4.35 10.99 -5.53
C TRP A 28 -4.99 12.14 -4.74
N GLN A 29 -5.74 11.83 -3.68
CA GLN A 29 -6.40 12.83 -2.85
C GLN A 29 -5.38 13.75 -2.18
N ILE A 30 -4.29 13.22 -1.62
CA ILE A 30 -3.21 14.03 -1.04
C ILE A 30 -2.66 15.02 -2.08
N ARG A 31 -2.38 14.55 -3.30
CA ARG A 31 -1.88 15.43 -4.38
C ARG A 31 -2.90 16.50 -4.78
N HIS A 32 -4.17 16.13 -4.85
CA HIS A 32 -5.24 17.06 -5.19
C HIS A 32 -5.38 18.15 -4.12
N ASP A 33 -5.45 17.76 -2.85
CA ASP A 33 -5.64 18.66 -1.72
C ASP A 33 -4.44 19.61 -1.55
N LEU A 34 -3.21 19.12 -1.76
CA LEU A 34 -2.02 19.98 -1.79
C LEU A 34 -2.07 21.01 -2.92
N ALA A 35 -2.63 20.66 -4.09
CA ALA A 35 -2.71 21.56 -5.25
C ALA A 35 -3.73 22.69 -5.07
N ILE A 36 -4.74 22.51 -4.22
CA ILE A 36 -5.73 23.53 -3.87
C ILE A 36 -5.46 24.15 -2.48
N GLU A 37 -4.25 23.95 -1.95
CA GLU A 37 -3.77 24.54 -0.71
C GLU A 37 -4.62 24.21 0.53
N VAL A 38 -5.15 22.98 0.61
CA VAL A 38 -5.81 22.50 1.84
C VAL A 38 -4.78 22.53 2.99
N PRO A 39 -5.16 23.00 4.19
CA PRO A 39 -4.28 23.01 5.35
C PRO A 39 -3.66 21.62 5.61
N ALA A 40 -2.33 21.58 5.72
CA ALA A 40 -1.57 20.35 5.89
C ALA A 40 -2.02 19.52 7.12
N GLU A 41 -2.52 20.16 8.17
CA GLU A 41 -3.07 19.47 9.35
C GLU A 41 -4.31 18.64 9.01
N LEU A 42 -5.19 19.12 8.14
CA LEU A 42 -6.37 18.36 7.70
C LEU A 42 -5.96 17.17 6.84
N ILE A 43 -4.97 17.37 5.96
CA ILE A 43 -4.39 16.30 5.14
C ILE A 43 -3.78 15.22 6.04
N SER A 44 -2.90 15.63 6.96
CA SER A 44 -2.25 14.73 7.91
C SER A 44 -3.26 13.90 8.71
N ARG A 45 -4.36 14.51 9.16
CA ARG A 45 -5.40 13.83 9.93
C ARG A 45 -6.02 12.65 9.17
N TYR A 46 -6.43 12.84 7.93
CA TYR A 46 -7.02 11.73 7.17
C TYR A 46 -5.95 10.72 6.72
N VAL A 47 -4.72 11.16 6.44
CA VAL A 47 -3.63 10.27 6.05
C VAL A 47 -3.29 9.31 7.19
N LEU A 48 -3.17 9.83 8.42
CA LEU A 48 -2.90 9.01 9.59
C LEU A 48 -4.08 8.08 9.93
N ASP A 49 -5.32 8.56 9.77
CA ASP A 49 -6.52 7.74 9.99
C ASP A 49 -6.61 6.57 8.99
N PHE A 50 -6.40 6.83 7.70
CA PHE A 50 -6.35 5.80 6.66
C PHE A 50 -5.18 4.84 6.85
N PHE A 51 -4.02 5.35 7.27
CA PHE A 51 -2.88 4.49 7.57
C PHE A 51 -3.25 3.46 8.63
N GLU A 52 -3.88 3.90 9.70
CA GLU A 52 -4.09 3.07 10.87
C GLU A 52 -5.27 2.11 10.74
N LYS A 53 -6.31 2.52 10.01
CA LYS A 53 -7.48 1.67 9.74
C LYS A 53 -7.26 0.69 8.59
N ASP A 54 -6.55 1.10 7.54
CA ASP A 54 -6.50 0.37 6.27
C ASP A 54 -5.08 -0.15 5.96
N LEU A 55 -4.10 0.74 5.73
CA LEU A 55 -2.76 0.36 5.24
C LEU A 55 -2.00 -0.54 6.22
N ARG A 56 -2.01 -0.23 7.52
CA ARG A 56 -1.31 -1.03 8.53
C ARG A 56 -1.83 -2.46 8.59
N GLY A 57 -3.14 -2.63 8.46
CA GLY A 57 -3.77 -3.95 8.39
C GLY A 57 -3.42 -4.68 7.10
N HIS A 58 -3.40 -3.97 5.98
CA HIS A 58 -3.02 -4.49 4.67
C HIS A 58 -1.57 -5.03 4.67
N PHE A 59 -0.59 -4.23 5.09
CA PHE A 59 0.82 -4.63 5.14
C PHE A 59 1.04 -5.89 5.98
N LYS A 60 0.44 -5.95 7.18
CA LYS A 60 0.52 -7.13 8.04
C LYS A 60 -0.01 -8.39 7.36
N LYS A 61 -1.06 -8.29 6.54
CA LYS A 61 -1.60 -9.45 5.80
C LYS A 61 -0.65 -9.88 4.69
N GLU A 62 -0.08 -8.92 3.94
CA GLU A 62 0.88 -9.23 2.87
C GLU A 62 2.12 -9.92 3.43
N GLU A 63 2.74 -9.34 4.46
CA GLU A 63 3.93 -9.89 5.12
C GLU A 63 3.66 -11.29 5.69
N LYS A 64 2.52 -11.46 6.37
CA LYS A 64 2.18 -12.74 7.02
C LYS A 64 1.79 -13.84 6.05
N TYR A 65 1.00 -13.55 5.02
CA TYR A 65 0.36 -14.57 4.20
C TYR A 65 0.94 -14.70 2.79
N LEU A 66 1.53 -13.64 2.24
CA LEU A 66 2.02 -13.60 0.86
C LEU A 66 3.54 -13.61 0.79
N PHE A 67 4.22 -12.70 1.47
CA PHE A 67 5.67 -12.54 1.33
C PHE A 67 6.45 -13.76 1.81
N GLY A 68 5.96 -14.44 2.86
CA GLY A 68 6.52 -15.72 3.31
C GLY A 68 6.41 -16.88 2.30
N LYS A 69 5.68 -16.70 1.18
CA LYS A 69 5.62 -17.68 0.08
C LYS A 69 6.67 -17.43 -1.00
N LEU A 70 7.31 -16.26 -1.00
CA LEU A 70 8.41 -15.95 -1.90
C LEU A 70 9.72 -16.53 -1.36
N PRO A 71 10.68 -16.85 -2.24
CA PRO A 71 12.00 -17.31 -1.82
C PRO A 71 12.68 -16.34 -0.84
N VAL A 72 13.54 -16.87 0.02
CA VAL A 72 14.43 -16.05 0.84
C VAL A 72 15.35 -15.25 -0.11
N GLY A 73 15.48 -13.95 0.12
CA GLY A 73 16.27 -13.04 -0.74
C GLY A 73 15.56 -12.63 -2.04
N ASP A 74 14.25 -12.83 -2.16
CA ASP A 74 13.49 -12.29 -3.29
C ASP A 74 13.58 -10.75 -3.31
N PRO A 75 14.12 -10.13 -4.38
CA PRO A 75 14.40 -8.70 -4.39
C PRO A 75 13.14 -7.83 -4.34
N LEU A 76 12.02 -8.31 -4.88
CA LEU A 76 10.76 -7.56 -4.87
C LEU A 76 10.12 -7.61 -3.48
N ARG A 77 10.26 -8.74 -2.78
CA ARG A 77 9.87 -8.84 -1.38
C ARG A 77 10.65 -7.87 -0.51
N GLU A 78 11.98 -7.89 -0.59
CA GLU A 78 12.84 -7.02 0.22
C GLU A 78 12.55 -5.54 -0.04
N GLN A 79 12.30 -5.19 -1.31
CA GLN A 79 11.86 -3.85 -1.68
C GLN A 79 10.52 -3.49 -1.02
N ALA A 80 9.49 -4.34 -1.15
CA ALA A 80 8.17 -4.06 -0.59
C ALA A 80 8.21 -3.93 0.94
N GLU A 81 8.92 -4.83 1.63
CA GLU A 81 9.10 -4.75 3.09
C GLU A 81 9.81 -3.45 3.51
N LYS A 82 10.84 -3.02 2.75
CA LYS A 82 11.51 -1.73 3.00
C LYS A 82 10.57 -0.54 2.78
N GLU A 83 9.78 -0.54 1.73
CA GLU A 83 8.79 0.51 1.44
C GLU A 83 7.71 0.57 2.54
N HIS A 84 7.25 -0.57 3.06
CA HIS A 84 6.35 -0.61 4.22
C HIS A 84 7.00 0.03 5.45
N GLN A 85 8.26 -0.31 5.76
CA GLN A 85 8.98 0.29 6.90
C GLN A 85 9.14 1.82 6.76
N GLN A 86 9.38 2.32 5.55
CA GLN A 86 9.44 3.76 5.29
C GLN A 86 8.09 4.44 5.59
N LEU A 87 6.97 3.83 5.17
CA LEU A 87 5.64 4.36 5.47
C LEU A 87 5.32 4.30 6.96
N TYR A 88 5.69 3.23 7.67
CA TYR A 88 5.58 3.18 9.14
C TYR A 88 6.36 4.31 9.82
N ALA A 89 7.58 4.61 9.37
CA ALA A 89 8.40 5.66 9.96
C ALA A 89 7.82 7.07 9.79
N LEU A 90 7.01 7.30 8.74
CA LEU A 90 6.34 8.58 8.49
C LEU A 90 5.05 8.78 9.29
N THR A 91 4.51 7.71 9.90
CA THR A 91 3.21 7.74 10.60
C THR A 91 3.32 7.51 12.10
N ILE A 92 4.52 7.22 12.60
CA ILE A 92 4.81 7.23 14.04
C ILE A 92 4.98 8.68 14.50
N LEU A 93 4.03 9.16 15.30
CA LEU A 93 4.11 10.43 16.06
C LEU A 93 4.91 10.24 17.35
#